data_AF-A0A3N4ZTZ9-F1
#
_entry.id   AF-A0A3N4ZTZ9-F1
#
_cell.length_a   1.000
_cell.length_b   1.000
_cell.length_c   1.000
_cell.angle_alpha   90.00
_cell.angle_beta   90.00
_cell.angle_gamma   90.00
#
_symmetry.space_group_name_H-M   'P 1'
#
loop_
_entity.id
_entity.type
_entity.pdbx_description
1 polymer ?
#
loop_
_entity_poly.entity_id
_entity_poly.type
_entity_poly.pdbx_seq_one_letter_code
_entity_poly.pdbx_strand_id
1 'polypeptide(L)'
;MVVVASAGYLEAVTTLAVVVPVTSVDRGWPNHVRLSGEHGLQDGSWAMSEQIRTVSRSRVSRVDGVVSAGCLREIRSWLSDFLDLPVG
;
A
#
# COMPACT_ATOMS: atom_id res chain seq x y z
N MET A 1 3.14 -0.57 -6.53
CA MET A 1 1.93 -0.61 -5.67
C MET A 1 2.32 -1.25 -4.36
N VAL A 2 1.65 -0.91 -3.26
CA VAL A 2 1.89 -1.53 -1.95
C VAL A 2 0.71 -2.45 -1.63
N VAL A 3 0.99 -3.69 -1.24
CA VAL A 3 -0.04 -4.63 -0.78
C VAL A 3 -0.43 -4.26 0.65
N VAL A 4 -1.72 -4.03 0.89
CA VAL A 4 -2.27 -3.65 2.20
C VAL A 4 -3.19 -4.72 2.80
N ALA A 5 -3.52 -5.75 2.02
CA ALA A 5 -4.26 -6.92 2.49
C ALA A 5 -3.57 -7.59 3.70
N SER A 6 -4.36 -8.11 4.63
CA SER A 6 -3.84 -8.92 5.74
C SER A 6 -3.30 -10.27 5.25
N ALA A 7 -2.43 -10.89 6.04
CA ALA A 7 -1.92 -12.24 5.74
C ALA A 7 -3.05 -13.26 5.60
N GLY A 8 -4.01 -13.27 6.54
CA GLY A 8 -5.18 -14.16 6.46
C GLY A 8 -6.05 -13.94 5.22
N TYR A 9 -6.24 -12.70 4.77
CA TYR A 9 -6.90 -12.43 3.49
C TYR A 9 -6.09 -13.03 2.33
N LEU A 10 -4.76 -12.89 2.36
CA LEU A 10 -3.92 -13.40 1.30
C LEU A 10 -3.84 -14.94 1.27
N GLU A 11 -4.00 -15.60 2.41
CA GLU A 11 -4.11 -17.06 2.51
C GLU A 11 -5.46 -17.56 2.00
N ALA A 12 -6.56 -16.91 2.39
CA ALA A 12 -7.91 -17.34 2.01
C ALA A 12 -8.29 -17.00 0.56
N VAL A 13 -7.93 -15.81 0.07
CA VAL A 13 -8.36 -15.29 -1.24
C VAL A 13 -7.23 -15.36 -2.25
N THR A 14 -6.89 -16.57 -2.68
CA THR A 14 -5.65 -16.89 -3.42
C THR A 14 -5.46 -16.19 -4.77
N THR A 15 -6.50 -15.57 -5.34
CA THR A 15 -6.46 -14.92 -6.67
C THR A 15 -6.42 -13.40 -6.62
N LEU A 16 -6.74 -12.78 -5.47
CA LEU A 16 -6.87 -11.32 -5.34
C LEU A 16 -5.92 -10.76 -4.27
N ALA A 17 -5.56 -9.50 -4.43
CA ALA A 17 -4.87 -8.72 -3.42
C ALA A 17 -5.48 -7.32 -3.33
N VAL A 18 -5.50 -6.74 -2.13
CA VAL A 18 -5.87 -5.34 -1.89
C VAL A 18 -4.60 -4.51 -1.84
N VAL A 19 -4.54 -3.47 -2.66
CA VAL A 19 -3.33 -2.67 -2.88
C VAL A 19 -3.64 -1.18 -2.89
N VAL A 20 -2.63 -0.36 -2.61
CA VAL A 20 -2.62 1.07 -2.93
C VAL A 20 -1.60 1.33 -4.06
N PRO A 21 -1.96 2.13 -5.08
CA PRO A 21 -1.03 2.53 -6.12
C PRO A 21 0.16 3.32 -5.57
N VAL A 22 1.24 3.37 -6.35
CA VAL A 22 2.46 4.14 -6.03
C VAL A 22 2.73 5.11 -7.16
N THR A 23 3.15 6.33 -6.83
CA THR A 23 3.56 7.36 -7.78
C THR A 23 4.95 7.88 -7.43
N SER A 24 5.67 8.41 -8.43
CA SER A 24 6.91 9.16 -8.24
C SER A 24 6.68 10.69 -8.17
N VAL A 25 5.41 11.12 -8.18
CA VAL A 25 5.04 12.53 -8.14
C VAL A 25 4.50 12.85 -6.75
N ASP A 26 5.26 13.63 -5.99
CA ASP A 26 4.78 14.21 -4.74
C ASP A 26 3.82 15.36 -5.04
N ARG A 27 2.57 15.24 -4.57
CA ARG A 27 1.57 16.31 -4.67
C ARG A 27 1.45 17.12 -3.38
N GLY A 28 2.24 16.80 -2.36
CA GLY A 28 2.20 17.43 -1.04
C GLY A 28 0.95 17.10 -0.24
N TRP A 29 0.23 16.03 -0.59
CA TRP A 29 -0.97 15.63 0.11
C TRP A 29 -0.63 14.76 1.34
N PRO A 30 -1.25 15.00 2.51
CA PRO A 30 -0.96 14.22 3.72
C PRO A 30 -1.16 12.70 3.56
N ASN A 31 -2.10 12.29 2.71
CA ASN A 31 -2.42 10.88 2.43
C ASN A 31 -1.52 10.24 1.36
N HIS A 32 -0.55 10.99 0.82
CA HIS A 32 0.52 10.48 -0.03
C HIS A 32 1.68 10.09 0.87
N VAL A 33 1.71 8.82 1.29
CA VAL A 33 2.69 8.33 2.25
C VAL A 33 4.01 8.02 1.54
N ARG A 34 5.10 8.69 1.93
CA ARG A 34 6.43 8.40 1.38
C ARG A 34 6.84 6.98 1.72
N LEU A 35 7.24 6.20 0.71
CA LEU A 35 7.71 4.84 0.91
C LEU A 35 9.06 4.85 1.62
N SER A 36 9.19 3.94 2.58
CA SER A 36 10.44 3.60 3.26
C SER A 36 10.49 2.09 3.47
N GLY A 37 11.68 1.53 3.67
CA GLY A 37 11.90 0.09 3.88
C GLY A 37 12.95 -0.49 2.94
N GLU A 38 13.06 -1.81 2.95
CA GLU A 38 13.97 -2.56 2.08
C GLU A 38 13.27 -2.83 0.75
N HIS A 39 13.25 -1.82 -0.13
CA HIS A 39 12.69 -1.92 -1.47
C HIS A 39 13.62 -1.32 -2.53
N GLY A 40 13.63 -1.91 -3.73
CA GLY A 40 14.44 -1.46 -4.87
C GLY A 40 13.87 -0.27 -5.66
N LEU A 41 12.83 0.40 -5.14
CA LEU A 41 12.23 1.56 -5.79
C LEU A 41 13.13 2.80 -5.66
N GLN A 42 13.04 3.69 -6.65
CA GLN A 42 13.75 4.97 -6.62
C GLN A 42 13.34 5.81 -5.40
N ASP A 43 14.29 6.61 -4.92
CA ASP A 43 14.00 7.65 -3.94
C ASP A 43 12.92 8.59 -4.47
N GLY A 44 11.95 8.91 -3.61
CA GLY A 44 10.76 9.66 -4.01
C GLY A 44 9.70 8.77 -4.67
N SER A 45 9.19 7.82 -3.89
CA SER A 45 7.97 7.07 -4.23
C SER A 45 6.95 7.25 -3.11
N TRP A 46 5.68 7.47 -3.47
CA TRP A 46 4.59 7.70 -2.53
C TRP A 46 3.43 6.73 -2.78
N ALA A 47 2.89 6.14 -1.72
CA ALA A 47 1.63 5.42 -1.76
C ALA A 47 0.46 6.41 -1.83
N MET A 48 -0.41 6.25 -2.82
CA MET A 48 -1.63 7.05 -2.98
C MET A 48 -2.79 6.34 -2.26
N SER A 49 -2.92 6.60 -0.96
CA SER A 49 -3.83 5.87 -0.06
C SER A 49 -5.30 6.01 -0.46
N GLU A 50 -5.68 7.11 -1.10
CA GLU A 50 -7.03 7.40 -1.60
C GLU A 50 -7.45 6.51 -2.79
N GLN A 51 -6.51 5.80 -3.40
CA GLN A 51 -6.77 4.97 -4.58
C GLN A 51 -6.75 3.46 -4.27
N ILE A 52 -7.15 3.06 -3.06
CA ILE A 52 -7.25 1.65 -2.67
C ILE A 52 -8.06 0.86 -3.70
N ARG A 53 -7.55 -0.32 -4.08
CA ARG A 53 -8.21 -1.18 -5.06
C ARG A 53 -7.87 -2.65 -4.88
N THR A 54 -8.80 -3.50 -5.30
CA THR A 54 -8.59 -4.94 -5.44
C THR A 54 -8.03 -5.23 -6.84
N VAL A 55 -6.95 -6.01 -6.90
CA VAL A 55 -6.33 -6.43 -8.16
C VAL A 55 -6.21 -7.95 -8.22
N SER A 56 -6.23 -8.52 -9.43
CA SER A 56 -5.81 -9.90 -9.64
C SER A 56 -4.31 -10.04 -9.32
N ARG A 57 -3.93 -11.08 -8.57
CA ARG A 57 -2.52 -11.40 -8.30
C ARG A 57 -1.76 -11.72 -9.57
N SER A 58 -2.42 -12.20 -10.62
CA SER A 58 -1.80 -12.42 -11.93
C SER A 58 -1.27 -11.14 -12.58
N ARG A 59 -1.69 -9.95 -12.13
CA ARG A 59 -1.14 -8.66 -12.57
C ARG A 59 0.15 -8.26 -11.84
N VAL A 60 0.52 -8.98 -10.78
CA VAL A 60 1.78 -8.77 -10.05
C VAL A 60 2.86 -9.59 -10.73
N SER A 61 3.65 -8.92 -11.57
CA SER A 61 4.76 -9.56 -12.30
C SER A 61 6.04 -9.69 -11.48
N ARG A 62 6.21 -8.86 -10.44
CA ARG A 62 7.40 -8.81 -9.60
C ARG A 62 7.10 -8.20 -8.22
N VAL A 63 7.87 -8.61 -7.22
CA VAL A 63 7.94 -7.97 -5.91
C VAL A 63 9.25 -7.21 -5.80
N ASP A 64 9.19 -5.88 -5.67
CA ASP A 64 10.38 -5.01 -5.59
C ASP A 64 10.98 -4.90 -4.18
N GLY A 65 10.31 -5.45 -3.17
CA GLY A 65 10.77 -5.49 -1.77
C GLY A 65 9.63 -5.28 -0.78
N VAL A 66 9.99 -4.78 0.41
CA VAL A 66 9.07 -4.58 1.53
C VAL A 66 9.10 -3.14 2.03
N VAL A 67 7.93 -2.60 2.36
CA VAL A 67 7.85 -1.32 3.07
C VAL A 67 8.09 -1.53 4.55
N SER A 68 8.60 -0.51 5.23
CA SER A 68 8.80 -0.52 6.67
C SER A 68 7.44 -0.66 7.39
N ALA A 69 7.48 -1.19 8.62
CA ALA A 69 6.27 -1.30 9.43
C ALA A 69 5.64 0.08 9.73
N GLY A 70 6.45 1.13 9.86
CA GLY A 70 5.98 2.50 10.05
C GLY A 70 5.22 3.01 8.83
N CYS A 71 5.79 2.84 7.64
CA CYS A 71 5.14 3.20 6.37
C CYS A 71 3.81 2.46 6.20
N LEU A 72 3.77 1.15 6.44
CA LEU A 72 2.54 0.38 6.33
C LEU A 72 1.47 0.82 7.35
N ARG A 73 1.87 1.16 8.59
CA ARG A 73 0.94 1.70 9.60
C ARG A 73 0.35 3.04 9.16
N GLU A 74 1.17 3.94 8.63
CA GLU A 74 0.71 5.25 8.17
C GLU A 74 -0.29 5.12 7.01
N ILE A 75 -0.02 4.25 6.04
CA ILE A 75 -0.98 3.92 4.97
C ILE A 75 -2.30 3.41 5.57
N ARG A 76 -2.22 2.49 6.55
CA ARG A 76 -3.43 1.94 7.20
C ARG A 76 -4.21 3.00 7.97
N SER A 77 -3.56 3.97 8.62
CA SER A 77 -4.26 5.07 9.28
C SER A 77 -5.10 5.89 8.31
N TRP A 78 -4.57 6.19 7.11
CA TRP A 78 -5.35 6.87 6.07
C TRP A 78 -6.51 6.02 5.54
N LEU A 79 -6.29 4.72 5.37
CA LEU A 79 -7.37 3.81 4.98
C LEU A 79 -8.46 3.73 6.06
N SER A 80 -8.09 3.70 7.34
CA SER A 80 -9.03 3.75 8.45
C SER A 80 -9.83 5.05 8.45
N ASP A 81 -9.17 6.20 8.24
CA ASP A 81 -9.83 7.50 8.13
C ASP A 81 -10.85 7.54 6.97
N PHE A 82 -10.47 7.08 5.77
CA PHE A 82 -11.37 7.06 4.62
C PHE A 82 -12.56 6.12 4.76
N LEU A 83 -12.42 5.07 5.57
CA LEU A 83 -13.43 4.03 5.75
C LEU A 83 -14.19 4.17 7.08
N ASP A 84 -13.93 5.24 7.84
CA ASP A 84 -14.48 5.46 9.18
C ASP A 84 -14.29 4.24 10.11
N LEU A 85 -13.06 3.70 10.11
CA LEU A 85 -12.68 2.54 10.93
C LEU A 85 -11.82 2.98 12.12
N PRO A 86 -11.86 2.25 13.24
CA PRO A 86 -10.90 2.45 14.32
C PRO A 86 -9.45 2.31 13.82
N VAL A 87 -8.57 3.16 14.31
CA VAL A 87 -7.12 2.96 14.16
C VAL A 87 -6.68 1.81 15.08
N GLY A 88 -5.97 0.83 14.51
CA GLY A 88 -5.47 -0.36 15.21
C GLY A 88 -3.96 -0.34 15.42
#